data_AF-A0A2V8D5J0-F1
#
_entry.id   AF-A0A2V8D5J0-F1
#
_cell.length_a   1.000
_cell.length_b   1.000
_cell.length_c   1.000
_cell.angle_alpha   90.00
_cell.angle_beta   90.00
_cell.angle_gamma   90.00
#
_symmetry.space_group_name_H-M   'P 1'
#
loop_
_entity.id
_entity.type
_entity.pdbx_description
1 polymer ?
#
loop_
_entity_poly.entity_id
_entity_poly.type
_entity_poly.pdbx_seq_one_letter_code
_entity_poly.pdbx_strand_id
1 'polypeptide(L)'
;MPGADVDAWLAKVKATGIRSIICLLADDQLHLYDDLPGGLLSYYRAAGFIVEHVPARDHQHPPLTQKHLDEIWRAYQSFPKPVLVHCSAGIDRTGRAIDHIRRQLGVTS
;
A
#
# COMPACT_ATOMS: atom_id res chain seq x y z
N MET A 1 5.65 12.94 8.10
CA MET A 1 5.84 13.84 6.94
C MET A 1 4.89 15.02 7.11
N PRO A 2 5.27 16.26 6.71
CA PRO A 2 4.31 17.36 6.63
C PRO A 2 3.09 16.97 5.78
N GLY A 3 1.88 17.37 6.19
CA GLY A 3 0.65 17.05 5.45
C GLY A 3 0.67 17.49 3.98
N ALA A 4 1.35 18.60 3.69
CA ALA A 4 1.53 19.10 2.33
C ALA A 4 2.30 18.12 1.41
N ASP A 5 3.24 17.35 1.93
CA ASP A 5 3.97 16.34 1.15
C ASP A 5 3.05 15.16 0.78
N VAL A 6 2.17 14.78 1.71
CA VAL A 6 1.17 13.74 1.48
C VAL A 6 0.13 14.20 0.46
N ASP A 7 -0.31 15.45 0.52
CA ASP A 7 -1.22 16.04 -0.47
C ASP A 7 -0.61 16.07 -1.87
N ALA A 8 0.63 16.54 -1.99
CA ALA A 8 1.34 16.57 -3.26
C ALA A 8 1.54 15.17 -3.84
N TRP A 9 1.80 14.18 -2.98
CA TRP A 9 1.89 12.78 -3.38
C TRP A 9 0.53 12.22 -3.84
N LEU A 10 -0.55 12.45 -3.09
CA LEU A 10 -1.89 12.00 -3.47
C LEU A 10 -2.34 12.61 -4.80
N ALA A 11 -2.04 13.89 -5.05
CA ALA A 11 -2.33 14.53 -6.33
C ALA A 11 -1.64 13.82 -7.50
N LYS A 12 -0.36 13.45 -7.34
CA LYS A 12 0.38 12.66 -8.35
C LYS A 12 -0.23 11.28 -8.56
N VAL A 13 -0.57 10.57 -7.47
CA VAL A 13 -1.19 9.23 -7.54
C VAL A 13 -2.57 9.28 -8.21
N LYS A 14 -3.37 10.32 -7.95
CA LYS A 14 -4.65 10.52 -8.66
C LYS A 14 -4.45 10.78 -10.14
N ALA A 15 -3.46 11.60 -10.49
CA ALA A 15 -3.18 11.96 -11.88
C ALA A 15 -2.77 10.75 -12.75
N THR A 16 -2.23 9.68 -12.15
CA THR A 16 -1.93 8.43 -12.87
C THR A 16 -3.14 7.50 -13.02
N GLY A 17 -4.31 7.89 -12.49
CA GLY A 17 -5.56 7.13 -12.62
C GLY A 17 -5.70 5.97 -11.63
N ILE A 18 -4.83 5.89 -10.61
CA ILE A 18 -4.94 4.88 -9.55
C ILE A 18 -6.26 5.03 -8.81
N ARG A 19 -6.89 3.88 -8.50
CA ARG A 19 -8.20 3.83 -7.83
C ARG A 19 -8.14 3.23 -6.44
N SER A 20 -7.14 2.39 -6.19
CA SER A 20 -7.03 1.67 -4.91
C SER A 20 -5.58 1.61 -4.42
N ILE A 21 -5.42 1.51 -3.10
CA ILE A 21 -4.12 1.47 -2.42
C ILE A 21 -4.09 0.25 -1.48
N ILE A 22 -3.03 -0.54 -1.56
CA ILE A 22 -2.65 -1.53 -0.54
C ILE A 22 -1.43 -0.97 0.18
N CYS A 23 -1.62 -0.54 1.42
CA CYS A 23 -0.57 0.03 2.27
C CYS A 23 0.08 -1.08 3.09
N LEU A 24 1.42 -1.19 3.01
CA LEU A 24 2.21 -2.21 3.71
C LEU A 24 3.01 -1.65 4.89
N LEU A 25 2.78 -0.38 5.27
CA LEU A 25 3.43 0.22 6.43
C LEU A 25 3.05 -0.55 7.69
N ALA A 26 4.02 -0.78 8.58
CA ALA A 26 3.72 -1.33 9.90
C ALA A 26 2.98 -0.28 10.76
N ASP A 27 2.28 -0.74 11.79
CA ASP A 27 1.46 0.12 12.66
C ASP A 27 2.30 1.25 13.29
N ASP A 28 3.53 0.93 13.71
CA ASP A 28 4.48 1.88 14.29
C ASP A 28 4.92 2.98 13.30
N GLN A 29 4.87 2.71 12.00
CA GLN A 29 5.17 3.67 10.94
C GLN A 29 3.99 4.59 10.63
N LEU A 30 2.75 4.20 10.95
CA LEU A 30 1.57 5.03 10.72
C LEU A 30 1.53 6.24 11.67
N HIS A 31 2.12 6.12 12.86
CA HIS A 31 2.22 7.22 13.84
C HIS A 31 2.96 8.46 13.31
N LEU A 32 3.80 8.29 12.28
CA LEU A 32 4.49 9.40 11.60
C LEU A 32 3.53 10.33 10.82
N TYR A 33 2.23 10.01 10.81
CA TYR A 33 1.16 10.68 10.10
C TYR A 33 -0.05 10.97 10.99
N ASP A 34 0.09 10.92 12.31
CA ASP A 34 -1.00 11.20 13.26
C ASP A 34 -1.47 12.67 13.19
N ASP A 35 -0.64 13.56 12.65
CA ASP A 35 -1.00 14.96 12.37
C ASP A 35 -1.99 15.11 11.20
N LEU A 36 -2.20 14.06 10.40
CA LEU A 36 -3.24 14.06 9.37
C LEU A 36 -4.62 13.82 10.00
N PRO A 37 -5.69 14.47 9.49
CA PRO A 37 -7.05 14.20 9.94
C PRO A 37 -7.41 12.70 9.86
N GLY A 38 -7.52 12.06 11.03
CA GLY A 38 -7.84 10.63 11.15
C GLY A 38 -6.71 9.67 10.76
N GLY A 39 -5.48 10.16 10.61
CA GLY A 39 -4.31 9.38 10.21
C GLY A 39 -4.25 9.04 8.71
N LEU A 40 -3.12 8.50 8.27
CA LEU A 40 -2.81 8.28 6.84
C LEU A 40 -3.86 7.47 6.07
N LEU A 41 -4.34 6.37 6.65
CA LEU A 41 -5.30 5.48 5.97
C LEU A 41 -6.67 6.15 5.77
N SER A 42 -7.13 6.89 6.78
CA SER A 42 -8.37 7.68 6.68
C SER A 42 -8.19 8.80 5.67
N TYR A 43 -7.02 9.41 5.65
CA TYR A 43 -6.67 10.47 4.70
C TYR A 43 -6.74 9.96 3.24
N TYR A 44 -6.20 8.78 2.96
CA TYR A 44 -6.33 8.13 1.65
C TYR A 44 -7.78 7.85 1.27
N ARG A 45 -8.60 7.36 2.20
CA ARG A 45 -10.03 7.09 1.95
C ARG A 45 -10.81 8.38 1.69
N ALA A 46 -10.54 9.43 2.46
CA ALA A 46 -11.13 10.75 2.25
C ALA A 46 -10.73 11.35 0.89
N ALA A 47 -9.54 11.01 0.39
CA ALA A 47 -9.11 11.36 -0.95
C ALA A 47 -9.79 10.55 -2.07
N GLY A 48 -10.66 9.57 -1.75
CA GLY A 48 -11.45 8.82 -2.72
C GLY A 48 -10.84 7.49 -3.17
N PHE A 49 -9.78 7.03 -2.51
CA PHE A 49 -9.19 5.71 -2.78
C PHE A 49 -9.91 4.60 -2.00
N ILE A 50 -10.01 3.41 -2.59
CA ILE A 50 -10.27 2.18 -1.83
C ILE A 50 -8.96 1.71 -1.20
N VAL A 51 -8.94 1.47 0.11
CA VAL A 51 -7.70 1.25 0.86
C VAL A 51 -7.75 0.00 1.71
N GLU A 52 -6.80 -0.90 1.48
CA GLU A 52 -6.46 -2.01 2.38
C GLU A 52 -5.15 -1.70 3.11
N HIS A 53 -5.06 -2.11 4.38
CA HIS A 53 -3.83 -2.04 5.16
C HIS A 53 -3.41 -3.43 5.58
N VAL A 54 -2.22 -3.84 5.11
CA VAL A 54 -1.60 -5.13 5.45
C VAL A 54 -0.31 -4.81 6.21
N PRO A 55 -0.36 -4.68 7.55
CA PRO A 55 0.78 -4.22 8.34
C PRO A 55 1.93 -5.21 8.26
N ALA A 56 3.06 -4.77 7.73
CA ALA A 56 4.27 -5.61 7.61
C ALA A 56 5.47 -4.88 8.20
N ARG A 57 6.10 -5.48 9.23
CA ARG A 57 7.30 -4.92 9.88
C ARG A 57 8.48 -4.88 8.93
N ASP A 58 9.32 -3.85 9.08
CA ASP A 58 10.58 -3.75 8.34
C ASP A 58 11.61 -4.77 8.83
N HIS A 59 12.62 -5.03 7.98
CA HIS A 59 13.79 -5.87 8.27
C HIS A 59 13.48 -7.33 8.68
N GLN A 60 12.37 -7.88 8.17
CA GLN A 60 12.03 -9.30 8.35
C GLN A 60 12.46 -10.15 7.14
N HIS A 61 12.80 -11.41 7.41
CA HIS A 61 13.05 -12.42 6.38
C HIS A 61 12.14 -13.64 6.61
N PRO A 62 11.21 -13.96 5.67
CA PRO A 62 10.88 -13.19 4.47
C PRO A 62 10.24 -11.82 4.79
N PRO A 63 10.32 -10.83 3.87
CA PRO A 63 9.78 -9.47 4.11
C PRO A 63 8.25 -9.45 4.22
N LEU A 64 7.57 -10.46 3.69
CA LEU A 64 6.15 -10.69 3.85
C LEU A 64 5.91 -12.17 4.20
N THR A 65 5.07 -12.41 5.21
CA THR A 65 4.60 -13.75 5.59
C THR A 65 3.60 -14.27 4.57
N GLN A 66 3.30 -15.57 4.57
CA GLN A 66 2.26 -16.13 3.70
C GLN A 66 0.90 -15.48 3.97
N LYS A 67 0.57 -15.20 5.23
CA LYS A 67 -0.66 -14.49 5.62
C LYS A 67 -0.75 -13.11 4.95
N HIS A 68 0.32 -12.33 4.96
CA HIS A 68 0.34 -11.04 4.27
C HIS A 68 0.10 -11.20 2.77
N LEU A 69 0.72 -12.20 2.14
CA LEU A 69 0.55 -12.45 0.70
C LEU A 69 -0.89 -12.81 0.35
N ASP A 70 -1.54 -13.65 1.17
CA ASP A 70 -2.94 -14.03 0.98
C ASP A 70 -3.88 -12.83 1.13
N GLU A 71 -3.64 -11.95 2.11
CA GLU A 71 -4.39 -10.70 2.31
C GLU A 71 -4.21 -9.73 1.14
N ILE A 72 -2.96 -9.52 0.71
CA ILE A 72 -2.63 -8.70 -0.47
C ILE A 72 -3.33 -9.23 -1.72
N TRP A 73 -3.32 -10.55 -1.92
CA TRP A 73 -3.97 -11.16 -3.08
C TRP A 73 -5.48 -10.97 -3.06
N ARG A 74 -6.14 -11.22 -1.92
CA ARG A 74 -7.58 -11.00 -1.75
C ARG A 74 -7.96 -9.54 -2.00
N ALA A 75 -7.21 -8.59 -1.42
CA ALA A 75 -7.43 -7.17 -1.62
C ALA A 75 -7.22 -6.77 -3.08
N TYR A 76 -6.16 -7.27 -3.71
CA TYR A 76 -5.96 -7.06 -5.14
C TYR A 76 -7.16 -7.56 -5.93
N GLN A 77 -7.63 -8.79 -5.75
CA GLN A 77 -8.75 -9.34 -6.52
C GLN A 77 -10.04 -8.51 -6.40
N SER A 78 -10.35 -7.98 -5.20
CA SER A 78 -11.58 -7.21 -4.97
C SER A 78 -11.49 -5.75 -5.41
N PHE A 79 -10.28 -5.20 -5.56
CA PHE A 79 -10.09 -3.77 -5.79
C PHE A 79 -10.18 -3.34 -7.26
N PRO A 80 -10.80 -2.19 -7.55
CA PRO A 80 -10.77 -1.60 -8.89
C PRO A 80 -9.33 -1.24 -9.28
N LYS A 81 -8.92 -1.65 -10.49
CA LYS A 81 -7.57 -1.43 -11.05
C LYS A 81 -7.44 -0.07 -11.73
N PRO A 82 -6.34 0.68 -11.64
CA PRO A 82 -5.05 0.26 -11.13
C PRO A 82 -4.98 0.32 -9.60
N VAL A 83 -4.25 -0.64 -9.03
CA VAL A 83 -3.97 -0.74 -7.59
C VAL A 83 -2.52 -0.33 -7.35
N LEU A 84 -2.30 0.64 -6.48
CA LEU A 84 -1.00 0.96 -5.92
C LEU A 84 -0.69 0.03 -4.76
N VAL A 85 0.51 -0.56 -4.74
CA VAL A 85 1.06 -1.22 -3.55
C VAL A 85 2.27 -0.42 -3.11
N HIS A 86 2.34 -0.01 -1.85
CA HIS A 86 3.51 0.69 -1.33
C HIS A 86 3.81 0.32 0.13
N CYS A 87 5.08 0.47 0.52
CA CYS A 87 5.55 0.44 1.91
C CYS A 87 6.20 1.78 2.26
N SER A 88 7.31 1.78 3.01
CA SER A 88 8.12 2.99 3.26
C SER A 88 9.05 3.29 2.08
N ALA A 89 10.04 2.42 1.82
CA ALA A 89 11.02 2.63 0.75
C ALA A 89 10.58 2.14 -0.65
N GLY A 90 9.48 1.40 -0.75
CA GLY A 90 8.98 0.85 -2.02
C GLY A 90 9.81 -0.32 -2.61
N ILE A 91 10.77 -0.87 -1.86
CA ILE A 91 11.72 -1.89 -2.38
C ILE A 91 11.36 -3.30 -1.86
N ASP A 92 11.68 -3.66 -0.61
CA ASP A 92 11.64 -5.07 -0.17
C ASP A 92 10.22 -5.65 -0.08
N ARG A 93 9.36 -5.05 0.77
CA ARG A 93 7.97 -5.51 0.97
C ARG A 93 7.14 -5.35 -0.30
N THR A 94 7.31 -4.22 -0.99
CA THR A 94 6.57 -3.92 -2.22
C THR A 94 6.96 -4.86 -3.34
N GLY A 95 8.26 -5.10 -3.57
CA GLY A 95 8.73 -6.04 -4.58
C GLY A 95 8.17 -7.44 -4.36
N ARG A 96 8.23 -7.94 -3.11
CA ARG A 96 7.67 -9.26 -2.77
C ARG A 96 6.16 -9.34 -3.01
N ALA A 97 5.41 -8.28 -2.72
CA ALA A 97 3.96 -8.22 -2.97
C ALA A 97 3.65 -8.26 -4.47
N ILE A 98 4.36 -7.45 -5.28
CA ILE A 98 4.18 -7.41 -6.73
C ILE A 98 4.54 -8.74 -7.37
N ASP A 99 5.65 -9.37 -6.97
CA ASP A 99 6.06 -10.68 -7.46
C ASP A 99 5.01 -11.76 -7.17
N HIS A 100 4.37 -11.69 -6.00
CA HIS A 100 3.30 -12.62 -5.65
C HIS A 100 2.08 -12.40 -6.55
N ILE A 101 1.62 -11.15 -6.71
CA ILE A 101 0.48 -10.82 -7.58
C ILE A 101 0.75 -11.27 -9.03
N ARG A 102 1.94 -10.99 -9.57
CA ARG A 102 2.32 -11.38 -10.93
C ARG A 102 2.30 -12.90 -11.13
N ARG A 103 2.81 -13.65 -10.14
CA ARG A 103 2.74 -15.12 -10.14
C ARG A 103 1.30 -15.63 -10.15
N GLN A 104 0.41 -15.05 -9.33
CA GLN A 104 -1.01 -15.42 -9.31
C GLN A 104 -1.71 -15.12 -10.63
N LEU A 105 -1.30 -14.06 -11.34
CA LEU A 105 -1.81 -13.71 -12.66
C LEU A 105 -1.22 -14.56 -13.80
N GLY A 106 -0.30 -15.48 -13.51
CA GLY A 106 0.41 -16.25 -14.54
C GLY A 106 1.39 -15.42 -15.39
N VAL A 107 1.74 -14.20 -14.94
CA VAL A 107 2.69 -13.32 -15.64
C VAL A 107 4.07 -13.52 -15.03
N THR A 108 4.84 -14.45 -15.58
CA THR A 108 6.27 -14.57 -15.29
C THR A 108 7.06 -13.53 -16.10
N SER A 109 7.93 -12.77 -15.43
CA SER A 109 8.98 -11.97 -16.11
C SER A 109 9.94 -12.86 -16.88
#